data_AF-A0A0Q4EI76-F1
#
_entry.id   AF-A0A0Q4EI76-F1
#
_cell.length_a   1.000
_cell.length_b   1.000
_cell.length_c   1.000
_cell.angle_alpha   90.00
_cell.angle_beta   90.00
_cell.angle_gamma   90.00
#
_symmetry.space_group_name_H-M   'P 1'
#
loop_
_entity.id
_entity.type
_entity.pdbx_description
1 polymer ?
#
loop_
_entity_poly.entity_id
_entity_poly.type
_entity_poly.pdbx_seq_one_letter_code
_entity_poly.pdbx_strand_id
1 'polypeptide(L)'
;MKRLFIMLLSFVAFFNSCAQKKSEASKAKTKELMGKSIYDYKVPALEEGKEINFADFKGKKILIVNTASECGFTPQYADLEKVSQEYKDKLIVVGFPANNFGGQEPGSNKEIGAFCQKNFGVTFPLAAKVSVKGSDTAPIFKYLTEKELNGVKNSTIMWNFTKFLVDENGKLIDSFVSTTKPTDEAITKYLK
;
A
#
# COMPACT_ATOMS: atom_id res chain seq x y z
N MET A 1 5.13 69.37 29.61
CA MET A 1 3.92 68.80 28.97
C MET A 1 4.31 67.45 28.35
N LYS A 2 4.37 66.33 29.08
CA LYS A 2 3.31 65.34 29.37
C LYS A 2 2.42 64.97 28.17
N ARG A 3 2.63 63.75 27.62
CA ARG A 3 1.66 62.75 27.08
C ARG A 3 2.48 61.68 26.31
N LEU A 4 2.87 60.57 26.94
CA LEU A 4 2.11 59.31 27.02
C LEU A 4 1.78 58.72 25.63
N PHE A 5 2.54 57.72 25.19
CA PHE A 5 2.03 56.63 24.34
C PHE A 5 2.71 55.31 24.71
N ILE A 6 2.02 54.58 25.58
CA ILE A 6 2.25 53.19 25.96
C ILE A 6 1.34 52.34 25.06
N MET A 7 1.78 51.10 24.79
CA MET A 7 1.03 49.98 24.18
C MET A 7 0.73 50.08 22.68
N LEU A 8 1.58 49.43 21.87
CA LEU A 8 1.06 48.65 20.75
C LEU A 8 1.13 47.16 21.12
N LEU A 9 -0.06 46.60 21.20
CA LEU A 9 -0.37 45.25 21.62
C LEU A 9 0.30 44.20 20.72
N SER A 10 0.97 43.27 21.40
CA SER A 10 1.13 41.88 21.00
C SER A 10 -0.20 41.25 20.60
N PHE A 11 -0.55 41.28 19.31
CA PHE A 11 -1.77 40.62 18.78
C PHE A 11 -1.52 39.70 17.58
N VAL A 12 -0.29 39.20 17.43
CA VAL A 12 0.04 38.22 16.36
C VAL A 12 0.00 36.76 16.87
N ALA A 13 -0.09 36.53 18.19
CA ALA A 13 0.03 35.18 18.75
C ALA A 13 -1.26 34.34 18.80
N PHE A 14 -2.44 34.91 18.49
CA PHE A 14 -3.72 34.20 18.69
C PHE A 14 -4.28 33.47 17.45
N PHE A 15 -3.81 33.80 16.23
CA PHE A 15 -4.32 33.15 15.01
C PHE A 15 -3.58 31.84 14.65
N ASN A 16 -2.35 31.63 15.11
CA ASN A 16 -1.59 30.40 14.81
C ASN A 16 -2.04 29.18 15.61
N SER A 17 -2.58 29.36 16.82
CA SER A 17 -2.93 28.22 17.70
C SER A 17 -4.09 27.37 17.17
N CYS A 18 -5.09 28.00 16.53
CA CYS A 18 -6.25 27.29 15.98
C CYS A 18 -5.93 26.50 14.70
N ALA A 19 -5.02 27.01 13.85
CA ALA A 19 -4.60 26.31 12.64
C ALA A 19 -3.70 25.09 12.96
N GLN A 20 -2.79 25.23 13.93
CA GLN A 20 -1.93 24.13 14.39
C GLN A 20 -2.77 23.00 15.04
N LYS A 21 -3.73 23.34 15.91
CA LYS A 21 -4.62 22.35 16.55
C LYS A 21 -5.47 21.55 15.55
N LYS A 22 -5.97 22.18 14.48
CA LYS A 22 -6.72 21.48 13.43
C LYS A 22 -5.84 20.51 12.62
N SER A 23 -4.59 20.89 12.34
CA SER A 23 -3.62 20.03 11.64
C SER A 23 -3.24 18.80 12.47
N GLU A 24 -2.98 18.98 13.76
CA GLU A 24 -2.62 17.90 14.67
C GLU A 24 -3.78 16.95 14.94
N ALA A 25 -5.00 17.47 15.16
CA ALA A 25 -6.19 16.64 15.31
C ALA A 25 -6.53 15.86 14.04
N SER A 26 -6.33 16.45 12.85
CA SER A 26 -6.49 15.74 11.57
C SER A 26 -5.46 14.64 11.41
N LYS A 27 -4.18 14.90 11.73
CA LYS A 27 -3.12 13.89 11.68
C LYS A 27 -3.34 12.76 12.69
N ALA A 28 -3.77 13.08 13.90
CA ALA A 28 -4.09 12.09 14.93
C ALA A 28 -5.27 11.21 14.49
N LYS A 29 -6.33 11.79 13.92
CA LYS A 29 -7.48 11.05 13.38
C LYS A 29 -7.08 10.19 12.17
N THR A 30 -6.22 10.68 11.29
CA THR A 30 -5.67 9.88 10.19
C THR A 30 -4.81 8.73 10.70
N LYS A 31 -4.00 8.94 11.74
CA LYS A 31 -3.18 7.91 12.39
C LYS A 31 -4.01 6.88 13.16
N GLU A 32 -5.15 7.28 13.71
CA GLU A 32 -6.11 6.39 14.38
C GLU A 32 -6.91 5.54 13.37
N LEU A 33 -7.18 6.08 12.17
CA LEU A 33 -7.79 5.34 11.06
C LEU A 33 -6.81 4.39 10.36
N MET A 34 -5.50 4.50 10.65
CA MET A 34 -4.48 3.60 10.13
C MET A 34 -4.44 2.36 11.03
N GLY A 35 -4.79 1.21 10.44
CA GLY A 35 -4.81 -0.08 11.11
C GLY A 35 -3.53 -0.39 11.87
N LYS A 36 -3.67 -1.03 13.03
CA LYS A 36 -2.55 -1.54 13.85
C LYS A 36 -1.88 -2.75 13.18
N SER A 37 -2.58 -3.41 12.27
CA SER A 37 -2.13 -4.57 11.51
C SER A 37 -2.67 -4.51 10.08
N ILE A 38 -2.09 -5.30 9.17
CA ILE A 38 -2.63 -5.47 7.81
C ILE A 38 -4.10 -5.93 7.82
N TYR A 39 -4.52 -6.63 8.89
CA TYR A 39 -5.86 -7.21 9.00
C TYR A 39 -6.98 -6.18 9.23
N ASP A 40 -6.63 -4.94 9.52
CA ASP A 40 -7.62 -3.86 9.69
C ASP A 40 -8.01 -3.22 8.34
N TYR A 41 -7.33 -3.60 7.25
CA TYR A 41 -7.58 -3.04 5.92
C TYR A 41 -8.60 -3.86 5.13
N LYS A 42 -9.52 -3.13 4.50
CA LYS A 42 -10.37 -3.61 3.41
C LYS A 42 -10.14 -2.72 2.20
N VAL A 43 -10.08 -3.32 1.02
CA VAL A 43 -9.89 -2.59 -0.24
C VAL A 43 -10.89 -3.08 -1.28
N PRO A 44 -11.35 -2.21 -2.20
CA PRO A 44 -12.18 -2.66 -3.31
C PRO A 44 -11.43 -3.71 -4.15
N ALA A 45 -12.12 -4.75 -4.57
CA ALA A 45 -11.60 -5.72 -5.52
C ALA A 45 -11.69 -5.19 -6.97
N LEU A 46 -11.05 -5.85 -7.93
CA LEU A 46 -11.25 -5.54 -9.35
C LEU A 46 -12.73 -5.62 -9.75
N GLU A 47 -13.43 -6.62 -9.22
CA GLU A 47 -14.86 -6.81 -9.45
C GLU A 47 -15.67 -5.73 -8.71
N GLU A 48 -16.52 -5.03 -9.45
CA GLU A 48 -17.35 -3.96 -8.92
C GLU A 48 -18.27 -4.46 -7.80
N GLY A 49 -18.30 -3.72 -6.69
CA GLY A 49 -19.09 -4.07 -5.51
C GLY A 49 -18.50 -5.17 -4.61
N LYS A 50 -17.34 -5.74 -4.96
CA LYS A 50 -16.62 -6.68 -4.10
C LYS A 50 -15.46 -6.01 -3.36
N GLU A 51 -15.07 -6.62 -2.24
CA GLU A 51 -13.96 -6.17 -1.42
C GLU A 51 -12.99 -7.32 -1.12
N ILE A 52 -11.72 -6.97 -0.95
CA ILE A 52 -10.71 -7.84 -0.36
C ILE A 52 -10.57 -7.41 1.10
N ASN A 53 -11.01 -8.27 2.01
CA ASN A 53 -10.86 -8.07 3.45
C ASN A 53 -9.62 -8.81 3.95
N PHE A 54 -8.57 -8.08 4.33
CA PHE A 54 -7.31 -8.71 4.73
C PHE A 54 -7.44 -9.54 6.01
N ALA A 55 -8.44 -9.29 6.85
CA ALA A 55 -8.73 -10.12 8.02
C ALA A 55 -9.03 -11.59 7.65
N ASP A 56 -9.51 -11.85 6.43
CA ASP A 56 -9.83 -13.20 5.96
C ASP A 56 -8.56 -14.02 5.66
N PHE A 57 -7.39 -13.36 5.59
CA PHE A 57 -6.09 -13.99 5.33
C PHE A 57 -5.28 -14.27 6.60
N LYS A 58 -5.90 -14.13 7.79
CA LYS A 58 -5.24 -14.42 9.08
C LYS A 58 -4.62 -15.82 9.11
N GLY A 59 -3.41 -15.92 9.67
CA GLY A 59 -2.68 -17.18 9.78
C GLY A 59 -1.92 -17.60 8.51
N LYS A 60 -2.02 -16.83 7.41
CA LYS A 60 -1.19 -17.00 6.22
C LYS A 60 -0.26 -15.79 6.06
N LYS A 61 0.88 -16.02 5.42
CA LYS A 61 1.71 -14.92 4.92
C LYS A 61 1.00 -14.24 3.76
N ILE A 62 1.27 -12.96 3.55
CA ILE A 62 0.65 -12.18 2.47
C ILE A 62 1.75 -11.47 1.68
N LEU A 63 1.81 -11.72 0.37
CA LEU A 63 2.68 -11.00 -0.56
C LEU A 63 1.86 -9.97 -1.32
N ILE A 64 2.02 -8.70 -0.92
CA ILE A 64 1.33 -7.55 -1.52
C ILE A 64 2.22 -6.94 -2.59
N VAL A 65 1.69 -6.73 -3.80
CA VAL A 65 2.49 -6.26 -4.95
C VAL A 65 1.76 -5.14 -5.69
N ASN A 66 2.40 -3.98 -5.90
CA ASN A 66 1.87 -3.00 -6.83
C ASN A 66 2.17 -3.43 -8.28
N THR A 67 1.17 -3.55 -9.13
CA THR A 67 1.32 -4.15 -10.47
C THR A 67 0.97 -3.16 -11.59
N ALA A 68 1.38 -3.50 -12.81
CA ALA A 68 1.13 -2.76 -14.03
C ALA A 68 1.07 -3.73 -15.23
N SER A 69 0.21 -3.47 -16.21
CA SER A 69 0.09 -4.30 -17.43
C SER A 69 1.14 -3.95 -18.49
N GLU A 70 1.55 -2.68 -18.58
CA GLU A 70 2.44 -2.19 -19.65
C GLU A 70 3.86 -1.86 -19.14
N CYS A 71 4.39 -2.73 -18.28
CA CYS A 71 5.70 -2.58 -17.64
C CYS A 71 6.71 -3.63 -18.12
N GLY A 72 8.01 -3.29 -18.14
CA GLY A 72 9.06 -4.28 -18.39
C GLY A 72 9.10 -5.43 -17.36
N PHE A 73 8.49 -5.23 -16.19
CA PHE A 73 8.35 -6.28 -15.15
C PHE A 73 7.01 -7.02 -15.22
N THR A 74 6.11 -6.70 -16.15
CA THR A 74 4.83 -7.40 -16.33
C THR A 74 4.97 -8.93 -16.39
N PRO A 75 6.00 -9.51 -17.04
CA PRO A 75 6.18 -10.97 -17.03
C PRO A 75 6.27 -11.62 -15.63
N GLN A 76 6.55 -10.85 -14.57
CA GLN A 76 6.53 -11.36 -13.20
C GLN A 76 5.14 -11.80 -12.72
N TYR A 77 4.04 -11.45 -13.40
CA TYR A 77 2.73 -12.06 -13.11
C TYR A 77 2.78 -13.59 -13.16
N ALA A 78 3.55 -14.18 -14.09
CA ALA A 78 3.72 -15.62 -14.16
C ALA A 78 4.45 -16.18 -12.92
N ASP A 79 5.50 -15.49 -12.46
CA ASP A 79 6.22 -15.87 -11.23
C ASP A 79 5.33 -15.70 -9.99
N LEU A 80 4.50 -14.65 -9.94
CA LEU A 80 3.53 -14.41 -8.87
C LEU A 80 2.48 -15.52 -8.81
N GLU A 81 1.92 -15.91 -9.97
CA GLU A 81 0.97 -17.00 -10.06
C GLU A 81 1.62 -18.31 -9.62
N LYS A 82 2.86 -18.58 -10.06
CA LYS A 82 3.61 -19.77 -9.66
C LYS A 82 3.76 -19.85 -8.13
N VAL A 83 4.25 -18.80 -7.47
CA VAL A 83 4.40 -18.82 -6.00
C VAL A 83 3.07 -18.86 -5.28
N SER A 84 2.02 -18.23 -5.84
CA SER A 84 0.67 -18.32 -5.31
C SER A 84 0.18 -19.77 -5.29
N GLN A 85 0.37 -20.52 -6.37
CA GLN A 85 -0.04 -21.92 -6.45
C GLN A 85 0.83 -22.85 -5.60
N GLU A 86 2.16 -22.69 -5.67
CA GLU A 86 3.12 -23.53 -4.97
C GLU A 86 2.96 -23.43 -3.44
N TYR A 87 2.65 -22.24 -2.94
CA TYR A 87 2.54 -21.97 -1.50
C TYR A 87 1.11 -21.63 -1.06
N LYS A 88 0.06 -22.00 -1.80
CA LYS A 88 -1.34 -21.62 -1.52
C LYS A 88 -1.82 -21.88 -0.09
N ASP A 89 -1.27 -22.91 0.56
CA ASP A 89 -1.61 -23.26 1.94
C ASP A 89 -0.95 -22.33 2.97
N LYS A 90 0.15 -21.67 2.61
CA LYS A 90 0.96 -20.79 3.48
C LYS A 90 0.93 -19.31 3.07
N LEU A 91 0.64 -19.01 1.82
CA LEU A 91 0.79 -17.69 1.20
C LEU A 91 -0.50 -17.27 0.46
N ILE A 92 -0.87 -16.01 0.62
CA ILE A 92 -1.80 -15.30 -0.25
C ILE A 92 -1.04 -14.21 -1.01
N VAL A 93 -1.12 -14.21 -2.33
CA VAL A 93 -0.64 -13.09 -3.15
C VAL A 93 -1.79 -12.11 -3.38
N VAL A 94 -1.55 -10.80 -3.26
CA VAL A 94 -2.53 -9.77 -3.59
C VAL A 94 -1.90 -8.73 -4.51
N GLY A 95 -2.43 -8.61 -5.73
CA GLY A 95 -1.97 -7.60 -6.69
C GLY A 95 -2.79 -6.31 -6.58
N PHE A 96 -2.09 -5.18 -6.69
CA PHE A 96 -2.64 -3.83 -6.64
C PHE A 96 -2.25 -3.08 -7.92
N PRO A 97 -3.10 -3.10 -8.95
CA PRO A 97 -2.87 -2.32 -10.15
C PRO A 97 -2.68 -0.83 -9.82
N ALA A 98 -1.64 -0.21 -10.36
CA ALA A 98 -1.28 1.16 -10.02
C ALA A 98 -0.75 1.92 -11.23
N ASN A 99 -1.36 3.07 -11.55
CA ASN A 99 -0.96 3.88 -12.71
C ASN A 99 0.09 4.95 -12.38
N ASN A 100 0.69 4.91 -11.17
CA ASN A 100 1.58 5.95 -10.68
C ASN A 100 2.92 6.04 -11.43
N PHE A 101 3.34 4.96 -12.10
CA PHE A 101 4.67 4.83 -12.67
C PHE A 101 4.58 4.70 -14.20
N GLY A 102 4.95 5.79 -14.89
CA GLY A 102 4.99 5.84 -16.34
C GLY A 102 3.64 5.68 -17.04
N GLY A 103 2.51 5.76 -16.33
CA GLY A 103 1.19 5.53 -16.92
C GLY A 103 0.97 4.10 -17.41
N GLN A 104 1.67 3.12 -16.82
CA GLN A 104 1.74 1.73 -17.31
C GLN A 104 0.56 0.82 -16.88
N GLU A 105 -0.49 1.40 -16.30
CA GLU A 105 -1.74 0.71 -15.97
C GLU A 105 -2.95 1.58 -16.38
N PRO A 106 -3.08 1.92 -17.69
CA PRO A 106 -4.08 2.88 -18.15
C PRO A 106 -5.51 2.31 -18.11
N GLY A 107 -5.66 0.99 -18.29
CA GLY A 107 -6.95 0.31 -18.40
C GLY A 107 -7.85 0.41 -17.16
N SER A 108 -9.14 0.16 -17.37
CA SER A 108 -10.15 -0.01 -16.33
C SER A 108 -9.93 -1.32 -15.55
N ASN A 109 -10.55 -1.45 -14.37
CA ASN A 109 -10.47 -2.69 -13.58
C ASN A 109 -10.86 -3.94 -14.39
N LYS A 110 -11.89 -3.83 -15.25
CA LYS A 110 -12.34 -4.92 -16.11
C LYS A 110 -11.27 -5.32 -17.13
N GLU A 111 -10.64 -4.34 -17.77
CA GLU A 111 -9.58 -4.58 -18.76
C GLU A 111 -8.33 -5.17 -18.10
N ILE A 112 -7.97 -4.69 -16.91
CA ILE A 112 -6.85 -5.20 -16.13
C ILE A 112 -7.07 -6.66 -15.75
N GLY A 113 -8.24 -7.00 -15.21
CA GLY A 113 -8.57 -8.38 -14.86
C GLY A 113 -8.53 -9.32 -16.08
N ALA A 114 -9.10 -8.88 -17.20
CA ALA A 114 -9.05 -9.63 -18.45
C ALA A 114 -7.62 -9.81 -18.97
N PHE A 115 -6.77 -8.77 -18.87
CA PHE A 115 -5.37 -8.84 -19.24
C PHE A 115 -4.61 -9.86 -18.39
N CYS A 116 -4.72 -9.78 -17.06
CA CYS A 116 -4.03 -10.69 -16.14
C CYS A 116 -4.45 -12.14 -16.36
N GLN A 117 -5.76 -12.40 -16.52
CA GLN A 117 -6.27 -13.74 -16.78
C GLN A 117 -5.81 -14.28 -18.14
N LYS A 118 -5.97 -13.49 -19.21
CA LYS A 118 -5.69 -13.95 -20.58
C LYS A 118 -4.21 -14.24 -20.81
N ASN A 119 -3.32 -13.42 -20.25
CA ASN A 119 -1.89 -13.48 -20.57
C ASN A 119 -1.08 -14.31 -19.56
N PHE A 120 -1.55 -14.43 -18.31
CA PHE A 120 -0.78 -15.03 -17.23
C PHE A 120 -1.56 -16.04 -16.39
N GLY A 121 -2.87 -16.21 -16.63
CA GLY A 121 -3.70 -17.15 -15.87
C GLY A 121 -3.80 -16.78 -14.39
N VAL A 122 -3.69 -15.50 -14.04
CA VAL A 122 -3.70 -15.02 -12.65
C VAL A 122 -4.98 -15.46 -11.94
N THR A 123 -4.83 -16.19 -10.83
CA THR A 123 -5.94 -16.63 -9.98
C THR A 123 -5.91 -15.99 -8.59
N PHE A 124 -4.80 -15.37 -8.21
CA PHE A 124 -4.70 -14.68 -6.94
C PHE A 124 -5.54 -13.39 -6.92
N PRO A 125 -6.00 -12.93 -5.73
CA PRO A 125 -6.80 -11.71 -5.61
C PRO A 125 -6.15 -10.46 -6.19
N LEU A 126 -6.93 -9.68 -6.95
CA LEU A 126 -6.54 -8.38 -7.47
C LEU A 126 -7.48 -7.30 -6.93
N ALA A 127 -6.89 -6.25 -6.35
CA ALA A 127 -7.62 -5.06 -5.91
C ALA A 127 -8.02 -4.18 -7.11
N ALA A 128 -8.99 -3.29 -6.90
CA ALA A 128 -9.23 -2.19 -7.81
C ALA A 128 -7.96 -1.34 -7.96
N LYS A 129 -7.82 -0.69 -9.13
CA LYS A 129 -6.72 0.21 -9.40
C LYS A 129 -6.65 1.32 -8.32
N VAL A 130 -5.46 1.53 -7.78
CA VAL A 130 -5.25 2.42 -6.62
C VAL A 130 -3.96 3.23 -6.76
N SER A 131 -3.88 4.39 -6.09
CA SER A 131 -2.64 5.13 -5.95
C SER A 131 -1.76 4.55 -4.84
N VAL A 132 -0.50 4.26 -5.18
CA VAL A 132 0.51 3.75 -4.24
C VAL A 132 1.61 4.77 -3.96
N LYS A 133 1.55 5.94 -4.58
CA LYS A 133 2.55 7.01 -4.47
C LYS A 133 1.91 8.37 -4.67
N GLY A 134 2.27 9.34 -3.83
CA GLY A 134 1.80 10.71 -3.88
C GLY A 134 0.98 11.09 -2.65
N SER A 135 0.29 12.23 -2.72
CA SER A 135 -0.60 12.68 -1.64
C SER A 135 -1.86 11.82 -1.50
N ASP A 136 -2.25 11.13 -2.58
CA ASP A 136 -3.42 10.26 -2.69
C ASP A 136 -3.10 8.78 -2.43
N THR A 137 -1.88 8.44 -1.97
CA THR A 137 -1.49 7.06 -1.62
C THR A 137 -2.53 6.43 -0.69
N ALA A 138 -3.01 5.24 -1.06
CA ALA A 138 -3.99 4.52 -0.27
C ALA A 138 -3.47 4.18 1.14
N PRO A 139 -4.33 4.18 2.17
CA PRO A 139 -3.94 3.90 3.55
C PRO A 139 -3.13 2.60 3.72
N ILE A 140 -3.52 1.52 3.05
CA ILE A 140 -2.78 0.25 3.14
C ILE A 140 -1.30 0.41 2.72
N PHE A 141 -1.03 1.20 1.68
CA PHE A 141 0.35 1.43 1.24
C PHE A 141 1.12 2.37 2.17
N LYS A 142 0.46 3.33 2.82
CA LYS A 142 1.10 4.10 3.91
C LYS A 142 1.54 3.20 5.06
N TYR A 143 0.70 2.24 5.46
CA TYR A 143 1.09 1.26 6.48
C TYR A 143 2.31 0.47 6.04
N LEU A 144 2.30 -0.07 4.82
CA LEU A 144 3.40 -0.87 4.28
C LEU A 144 4.71 -0.08 4.13
N THR A 145 4.65 1.24 3.95
CA THR A 145 5.83 2.07 3.68
C THR A 145 6.34 2.88 4.87
N GLU A 146 5.53 3.14 5.90
CA GLU A 146 5.90 4.02 7.01
C GLU A 146 6.19 3.22 8.30
N LYS A 147 7.43 3.33 8.81
CA LYS A 147 7.89 2.63 10.01
C LYS A 147 7.02 2.93 11.23
N GLU A 148 6.51 4.16 11.35
CA GLU A 148 5.63 4.54 12.46
C GLU A 148 4.32 3.74 12.49
N LEU A 149 3.91 3.16 11.35
CA LEU A 149 2.68 2.41 11.20
C LEU A 149 2.94 0.91 11.21
N ASN A 150 3.91 0.41 10.43
CA ASN A 150 4.23 -1.02 10.39
C ASN A 150 5.15 -1.49 11.53
N GLY A 151 5.83 -0.58 12.23
CA GLY A 151 6.74 -0.90 13.34
C GLY A 151 8.09 -1.50 12.93
N VAL A 152 8.35 -1.70 11.64
CA VAL A 152 9.53 -2.41 11.12
C VAL A 152 10.48 -1.46 10.40
N LYS A 153 10.07 -0.91 9.25
CA LYS A 153 10.94 -0.06 8.44
C LYS A 153 10.18 0.92 7.56
N ASN A 154 10.91 1.96 7.14
CA ASN A 154 10.47 2.82 6.05
C ASN A 154 10.82 2.14 4.73
N SER A 155 9.89 2.16 3.78
CA SER A 155 10.05 1.60 2.44
C SER A 155 9.61 2.63 1.42
N THR A 156 10.25 2.64 0.24
CA THR A 156 9.85 3.52 -0.87
C THR A 156 9.48 2.66 -2.07
N ILE A 157 8.30 2.90 -2.64
CA ILE A 157 7.88 2.27 -3.89
C ILE A 157 8.50 3.09 -5.03
N MET A 158 9.63 2.61 -5.54
CA MET A 158 10.37 3.29 -6.60
C MET A 158 9.76 3.05 -7.99
N TRP A 159 9.12 1.90 -8.19
CA TRP A 159 8.55 1.50 -9.47
C TRP A 159 7.44 0.45 -9.32
N ASN A 160 6.84 0.06 -10.45
CA ASN A 160 5.94 -1.10 -10.56
C ASN A 160 6.64 -2.37 -10.05
N PHE A 161 5.86 -3.32 -9.53
CA PHE A 161 6.32 -4.60 -9.00
C PHE A 161 7.20 -4.50 -7.75
N THR A 162 7.02 -3.49 -6.88
CA THR A 162 7.55 -3.57 -5.51
C THR A 162 6.69 -4.57 -4.72
N LYS A 163 7.31 -5.41 -3.90
CA LYS A 163 6.60 -6.38 -3.06
C LYS A 163 6.76 -6.08 -1.59
N PHE A 164 5.75 -6.41 -0.80
CA PHE A 164 5.78 -6.38 0.66
C PHE A 164 5.33 -7.75 1.16
N LEU A 165 6.16 -8.39 1.98
CA LEU A 165 5.81 -9.66 2.60
C LEU A 165 5.39 -9.40 4.04
N VAL A 166 4.22 -9.93 4.40
CA VAL A 166 3.60 -9.82 5.72
C VAL A 166 3.51 -11.21 6.34
N ASP A 167 3.74 -11.31 7.65
CA ASP A 167 3.66 -12.56 8.41
C ASP A 167 2.21 -12.98 8.72
N GLU A 168 2.08 -14.15 9.33
CA GLU A 168 0.83 -14.77 9.77
C GLU A 168 0.10 -14.01 10.88
N ASN A 169 0.74 -13.01 11.48
CA ASN A 169 0.18 -12.11 12.49
C ASN A 169 -0.18 -10.73 11.89
N GLY A 170 0.02 -10.54 10.58
CA GLY A 170 -0.32 -9.32 9.87
C GLY A 170 0.74 -8.21 10.01
N LYS A 171 1.97 -8.55 10.42
CA LYS A 171 3.10 -7.63 10.52
C LYS A 171 4.01 -7.71 9.31
N LEU A 172 4.50 -6.56 8.86
CA LEU A 172 5.48 -6.50 7.78
C LEU A 172 6.73 -7.31 8.16
N ILE A 173 7.20 -8.17 7.27
CA ILE A 173 8.50 -8.84 7.37
C ILE A 173 9.54 -7.99 6.64
N ASP A 174 9.31 -7.74 5.35
CA ASP A 174 10.26 -7.05 4.48
C ASP A 174 9.57 -6.47 3.24
N SER A 175 10.32 -5.68 2.47
CA SER A 175 9.92 -5.15 1.17
C SER A 175 11.01 -5.42 0.13
N PHE A 176 10.60 -5.74 -1.09
CA PHE A 176 11.47 -6.16 -2.18
C PHE A 176 11.27 -5.27 -3.40
N VAL A 177 12.38 -4.82 -3.97
CA VAL A 177 12.36 -3.94 -5.14
C VAL A 177 11.93 -4.68 -6.41
N SER A 178 11.62 -3.94 -7.47
CA SER A 178 11.07 -4.48 -8.73
C SER A 178 11.91 -5.59 -9.37
N THR A 179 13.24 -5.53 -9.23
CA THR A 179 14.15 -6.52 -9.81
C THR A 179 14.20 -7.84 -9.05
N THR A 180 13.78 -7.87 -7.78
CA THR A 180 13.65 -9.12 -7.02
C THR A 180 12.47 -9.91 -7.56
N LYS A 181 12.71 -11.12 -8.09
CA LYS A 181 11.64 -11.97 -8.61
C LYS A 181 10.80 -12.55 -7.46
N PRO A 182 9.50 -12.82 -7.64
CA PRO A 182 8.67 -13.49 -6.64
C PRO A 182 9.23 -14.84 -6.18
N THR A 183 9.91 -15.55 -7.10
CA THR A 183 10.53 -16.86 -6.90
C THR A 183 11.94 -16.80 -6.29
N ASP A 184 12.48 -15.60 -6.06
CA ASP A 184 13.81 -15.40 -5.49
C ASP A 184 13.91 -15.97 -4.07
N GLU A 185 15.09 -16.46 -3.67
CA GLU A 185 15.34 -16.97 -2.33
C GLU A 185 15.11 -15.90 -1.25
N ALA A 186 15.34 -14.62 -1.57
CA ALA A 186 15.05 -13.51 -0.69
C ALA A 186 13.59 -13.50 -0.18
N ILE A 187 12.65 -14.01 -0.99
CA ILE A 187 11.23 -14.15 -0.65
C ILE A 187 10.92 -15.58 -0.21
N THR A 188 11.29 -16.58 -1.02
CA THR A 188 10.84 -17.97 -0.81
C THR A 188 11.41 -18.62 0.46
N LYS A 189 12.52 -18.13 1.02
CA LYS A 189 13.04 -18.60 2.33
C LYS A 189 12.05 -18.44 3.48
N TYR A 190 11.08 -17.53 3.37
CA TYR A 190 10.03 -17.34 4.37
C TYR A 190 8.83 -18.28 4.20
N LEU A 191 8.77 -19.00 3.07
CA LEU A 191 7.65 -19.86 2.66
C LEU A 191 7.94 -21.36 2.79
N LYS A 192 9.23 -21.71 2.85
CA LYS A 192 9.73 -23.08 3.04
C LYS A 192 9.41 -23.58 4.45
#